data_AF-A0A4Q2Z687-F1
#
_entry.id   AF-A0A4Q2Z687-F1
#
_cell.length_a   1.000
_cell.length_b   1.000
_cell.length_c   1.000
_cell.angle_alpha   90.00
_cell.angle_beta   90.00
_cell.angle_gamma   90.00
#
_symmetry.space_group_name_H-M   'P 1'
#
loop_
_entity.id
_entity.type
_entity.pdbx_description
1 polymer ?
#
loop_
_entity_poly.entity_id
_entity_poly.type
_entity_poly.pdbx_seq_one_letter_code
_entity_poly.pdbx_strand_id
1 'polypeptide(L)'
;MAPVHPQRHLEKCWEACWHRARRPVEGVLVPEDEAAKIAEQVLRNICLDYQELPPEAEFTARVIQETAEATRDLVAGIRRKAADPQLHHDPEDRRYSQNLDLDRLQRAHPDRGFSDPEWNRLPEILRPLALATLSRKGIQGADAEDVFSDTLVELIREREESRHAPILDPTVFEEIIPLHSRIVQYRAIDWFRRKSALKNQPNAGESFDALTSDTDRPMQFEDASDATLSFDKIYAECREALSPLEWQLLYHLYVAQTSTVQDLVTNDAFCAKLGIKAGASASTRRRVISELVEEALEKIRENLIF
;
A
#
# COMPACT_ATOMS: atom_id res chain seq x y z
N MET A 1 17.59 -29.14 -16.77
CA MET A 1 16.52 -28.63 -15.89
C MET A 1 16.28 -29.67 -14.81
N ALA A 2 16.61 -29.36 -13.54
CA ALA A 2 15.76 -29.88 -12.49
C ALA A 2 14.53 -28.96 -12.49
N PRO A 3 13.30 -29.46 -12.62
CA PRO A 3 12.12 -28.62 -12.49
C PRO A 3 12.20 -27.95 -11.11
N VAL A 4 11.96 -26.64 -11.02
CA VAL A 4 11.51 -26.07 -9.75
C VAL A 4 10.26 -26.86 -9.43
N HIS A 5 10.35 -27.78 -8.47
CA HIS A 5 9.27 -28.70 -8.20
C HIS A 5 8.02 -27.85 -7.94
N PRO A 6 6.92 -28.04 -8.70
CA PRO A 6 5.69 -27.27 -8.53
C PRO A 6 5.21 -27.23 -7.07
N GLN A 7 5.52 -28.28 -6.31
CA GLN A 7 5.31 -28.40 -4.87
C GLN A 7 5.99 -27.28 -4.06
N ARG A 8 7.24 -26.94 -4.34
CA ARG A 8 8.00 -25.92 -3.58
C ARG A 8 7.52 -24.49 -3.86
N HIS A 9 6.96 -24.25 -5.05
CA HIS A 9 6.31 -22.99 -5.41
C HIS A 9 4.98 -22.85 -4.66
N LEU A 10 4.13 -23.88 -4.71
CA LEU A 10 2.84 -23.88 -4.03
C LEU A 10 2.98 -23.81 -2.50
N GLU A 11 4.01 -24.42 -1.91
CA GLU A 11 4.32 -24.30 -0.47
C GLU A 11 4.60 -22.85 -0.05
N LYS A 12 5.40 -22.10 -0.83
CA LYS A 12 5.68 -20.69 -0.54
C LYS A 12 4.44 -19.81 -0.74
N CYS A 13 3.70 -20.06 -1.83
CA CYS A 13 2.45 -19.35 -2.05
C CYS A 13 1.50 -19.60 -0.88
N TRP A 14 1.35 -20.85 -0.45
CA TRP A 14 0.55 -21.22 0.72
C TRP A 14 0.93 -20.44 1.97
N GLU A 15 2.22 -20.38 2.33
CA GLU A 15 2.69 -19.61 3.48
C GLU A 15 2.32 -18.12 3.34
N ALA A 16 2.56 -17.52 2.18
CA ALA A 16 2.20 -16.12 1.91
C ALA A 16 0.68 -15.89 2.01
N CYS A 17 -0.13 -16.81 1.48
CA CYS A 17 -1.59 -16.78 1.58
C CYS A 17 -2.02 -16.84 3.03
N TRP A 18 -1.50 -17.81 3.78
CA TRP A 18 -1.89 -18.04 5.17
C TRP A 18 -1.54 -16.83 6.03
N HIS A 19 -0.34 -16.28 5.88
CA HIS A 19 0.05 -15.05 6.58
C HIS A 19 -0.85 -13.88 6.20
N ARG A 20 -1.20 -13.75 4.92
CA ARG A 20 -2.07 -12.67 4.44
C ARG A 20 -3.52 -12.83 4.89
N ALA A 21 -4.04 -14.05 4.90
CA ALA A 21 -5.36 -14.38 5.42
C ALA A 21 -5.45 -14.10 6.92
N ARG A 22 -4.37 -14.35 7.66
CA ARG A 22 -4.32 -14.03 9.09
C ARG A 22 -4.35 -12.52 9.34
N ARG A 23 -3.70 -11.74 8.48
CA ARG A 23 -3.50 -10.28 8.60
C ARG A 23 -3.75 -9.58 7.25
N PRO A 24 -5.03 -9.44 6.84
CA PRO A 24 -5.37 -8.89 5.52
C PRO A 24 -5.22 -7.37 5.44
N VAL A 25 -5.23 -6.70 6.59
CA VAL A 25 -4.90 -5.28 6.77
C VAL A 25 -4.38 -5.10 8.20
N GLU A 26 -3.59 -4.06 8.41
CA GLU A 26 -3.09 -3.70 9.74
C GLU A 26 -4.26 -3.39 10.69
N GLY A 27 -4.32 -4.06 11.84
CA GLY A 27 -5.41 -3.96 12.81
C GLY A 27 -6.46 -5.08 12.72
N VAL A 28 -6.38 -5.96 11.72
CA VAL A 28 -7.22 -7.17 11.63
C VAL A 28 -6.39 -8.42 11.90
N LEU A 29 -6.91 -9.29 12.77
CA LEU A 29 -6.33 -10.58 13.12
C LEU A 29 -7.38 -11.70 13.09
N VAL A 30 -7.19 -12.65 12.18
CA VAL A 30 -8.06 -13.82 12.01
C VAL A 30 -7.45 -15.06 12.70
N PRO A 31 -8.26 -15.93 13.33
CA PRO A 31 -7.80 -17.22 13.87
C PRO A 31 -7.08 -18.08 12.85
N GLU A 32 -6.13 -18.90 13.31
CA GLU A 32 -5.24 -19.66 12.42
C GLU A 32 -6.00 -20.71 11.58
N ASP A 33 -7.04 -21.32 12.15
CA ASP A 33 -7.86 -22.33 11.48
C ASP A 33 -8.75 -21.71 10.39
N GLU A 34 -9.26 -20.51 10.63
CA GLU A 34 -10.04 -19.75 9.66
C GLU A 34 -9.14 -19.22 8.54
N ALA A 35 -7.96 -18.68 8.88
CA ALA A 35 -6.96 -18.25 7.92
C ALA A 35 -6.50 -19.39 6.99
N ALA A 36 -6.31 -20.61 7.53
CA ALA A 36 -5.99 -21.79 6.74
C ALA A 36 -7.10 -22.14 5.74
N LYS A 37 -8.37 -22.11 6.16
CA LYS A 37 -9.52 -22.39 5.27
C LYS A 37 -9.61 -21.37 4.13
N ILE A 38 -9.42 -20.09 4.44
CA ILE A 38 -9.47 -19.01 3.43
C ILE A 38 -8.32 -19.19 2.43
N ALA A 39 -7.09 -19.37 2.92
CA ALA A 39 -5.92 -19.57 2.08
C ALA A 39 -6.09 -20.78 1.15
N GLU A 40 -6.63 -21.89 1.65
CA GLU A 40 -6.91 -23.09 0.85
C GLU A 40 -7.94 -22.82 -0.23
N GLN A 41 -9.04 -22.17 0.14
CA GLN A 41 -10.12 -21.88 -0.81
C GLN A 41 -9.65 -20.94 -1.92
N VAL A 42 -8.92 -19.87 -1.59
CA VAL A 42 -8.42 -18.89 -2.56
C VAL A 42 -7.37 -19.51 -3.48
N LEU A 43 -6.36 -20.19 -2.91
CA LEU A 43 -5.32 -20.86 -3.70
C LEU A 43 -5.95 -21.89 -4.66
N ARG A 44 -6.92 -22.69 -4.17
CA ARG A 44 -7.64 -23.67 -5.00
C ARG A 44 -8.42 -23.00 -6.12
N ASN A 45 -9.15 -21.93 -5.84
CA ASN A 45 -9.94 -21.22 -6.84
C ASN A 45 -9.06 -20.64 -7.94
N ILE A 46 -7.98 -19.94 -7.58
CA ILE A 46 -7.06 -19.34 -8.55
C ILE A 46 -6.37 -20.42 -9.38
N CYS A 47 -5.96 -21.54 -8.77
CA CYS A 47 -5.39 -22.67 -9.51
C CYS A 47 -6.35 -23.23 -10.59
N LEU A 48 -7.67 -23.11 -10.42
CA LEU A 48 -8.64 -23.57 -11.42
C LEU A 48 -8.70 -22.67 -12.65
N ASP A 49 -8.28 -21.41 -12.54
CA ASP A 49 -8.29 -20.45 -13.65
C ASP A 49 -7.18 -20.72 -14.69
N TYR A 50 -6.19 -21.56 -14.35
CA TYR A 50 -4.99 -21.75 -15.15
C TYR A 50 -4.82 -23.21 -15.58
N GLN A 51 -4.66 -23.42 -16.90
CA GLN A 51 -4.21 -24.71 -17.44
C GLN A 51 -2.72 -24.95 -17.17
N GLU A 52 -1.92 -23.88 -17.21
CA GLU A 52 -0.51 -23.83 -16.79
C GLU A 52 -0.31 -22.63 -15.86
N LEU A 53 0.37 -22.83 -14.73
CA LEU A 53 0.57 -21.76 -13.75
C LEU A 53 1.41 -20.61 -14.32
N PRO A 54 1.02 -19.34 -14.09
CA PRO A 54 1.81 -18.19 -14.50
C PRO A 54 3.12 -18.11 -13.70
N PRO A 55 4.04 -17.19 -14.07
CA PRO A 55 5.28 -16.96 -13.31
C PRO A 55 5.03 -16.77 -11.81
N GLU A 56 5.93 -17.28 -10.97
CA GLU A 56 5.78 -17.32 -9.49
C GLU A 56 5.43 -15.95 -8.87
N ALA A 57 6.04 -14.87 -9.37
CA ALA A 57 5.75 -13.52 -8.91
C ALA A 57 4.31 -13.07 -9.23
N GLU A 58 3.84 -13.31 -10.46
CA GLU A 58 2.49 -12.97 -10.91
C GLU A 58 1.44 -13.79 -10.15
N PHE A 59 1.67 -15.10 -10.04
CA PHE A 59 0.79 -15.98 -9.29
C PHE A 59 0.70 -15.56 -7.82
N THR A 60 1.84 -15.35 -7.17
CA THR A 60 1.88 -14.98 -5.75
C THR A 60 1.22 -13.62 -5.48
N ALA A 61 1.47 -12.61 -6.34
CA ALA A 61 0.84 -11.30 -6.20
C ALA A 61 -0.69 -11.40 -6.26
N ARG A 62 -1.21 -12.12 -7.26
CA ARG A 62 -2.65 -12.35 -7.43
C ARG A 62 -3.25 -13.06 -6.21
N VAL A 63 -2.59 -14.12 -5.75
CA VAL A 63 -3.11 -14.90 -4.63
C VAL A 63 -3.10 -14.10 -3.33
N ILE A 64 -2.05 -13.32 -3.05
CA ILE A 64 -1.99 -12.42 -1.87
C ILE A 64 -3.12 -11.39 -1.93
N GLN A 65 -3.37 -10.78 -3.10
CA GLN A 65 -4.43 -9.80 -3.27
C GLN A 65 -5.81 -10.40 -3.02
N GLU A 66 -6.16 -11.47 -3.74
CA GLU A 66 -7.47 -12.13 -3.61
C GLU A 66 -7.67 -12.70 -2.20
N THR A 67 -6.61 -13.19 -1.56
CA THR A 67 -6.68 -13.66 -0.16
C THR A 67 -7.00 -12.52 0.78
N ALA A 68 -6.38 -11.36 0.61
CA ALA A 68 -6.64 -10.21 1.46
C ALA A 68 -8.07 -9.69 1.27
N GLU A 69 -8.55 -9.59 0.02
CA GLU A 69 -9.92 -9.20 -0.32
C GLU A 69 -10.94 -10.18 0.28
N ALA A 70 -10.80 -11.49 0.00
CA ALA A 70 -11.70 -12.50 0.51
C ALA A 70 -11.76 -12.53 2.05
N THR A 71 -10.63 -12.30 2.71
CA THR A 71 -10.58 -12.24 4.18
C THR A 71 -11.29 -10.98 4.70
N ARG A 72 -11.08 -9.81 4.09
CA ARG A 72 -11.76 -8.58 4.49
C ARG A 72 -13.27 -8.69 4.31
N ASP A 73 -13.73 -9.25 3.20
CA ASP A 73 -15.15 -9.50 2.95
C ASP A 73 -15.77 -10.43 3.98
N LEU A 74 -15.05 -11.50 4.35
CA LEU A 74 -15.49 -12.42 5.38
C LEU A 74 -15.61 -11.72 6.74
N VAL A 75 -14.56 -11.01 7.16
CA VAL A 75 -14.54 -10.27 8.43
C VAL A 75 -15.65 -9.24 8.47
N ALA A 76 -15.83 -8.45 7.42
CA ALA A 76 -16.92 -7.49 7.31
C ALA A 76 -18.28 -8.20 7.41
N GLY A 77 -18.48 -9.31 6.70
CA GLY A 77 -19.68 -10.13 6.79
C GLY A 77 -19.98 -10.67 8.19
N ILE A 78 -18.95 -11.11 8.93
CA ILE A 78 -19.09 -11.57 10.32
C ILE A 78 -19.49 -10.41 11.24
N ARG A 79 -18.78 -9.27 11.16
CA ARG A 79 -19.07 -8.07 11.95
C ARG A 79 -20.50 -7.58 11.72
N ARG A 80 -20.97 -7.54 10.47
CA ARG A 80 -22.35 -7.18 10.13
C ARG A 80 -23.39 -8.12 10.72
N LYS A 81 -23.15 -9.43 10.64
CA LYS A 81 -24.07 -10.45 11.19
C LYS A 81 -24.15 -10.40 12.71
N ALA A 82 -23.03 -10.16 13.38
CA ALA A 82 -22.95 -10.06 14.83
C ALA A 82 -23.28 -8.65 15.37
N ALA A 83 -23.34 -7.64 14.49
CA ALA A 83 -23.41 -6.22 14.84
C ALA A 83 -22.29 -5.79 15.81
N ASP A 84 -21.08 -6.34 15.63
CA ASP A 84 -19.91 -6.05 16.47
C ASP A 84 -18.71 -5.66 15.60
N PRO A 85 -18.34 -4.36 15.53
CA PRO A 85 -17.17 -3.90 14.79
C PRO A 85 -15.83 -4.38 15.33
N GLN A 86 -15.77 -4.91 16.56
CA GLN A 86 -14.52 -5.33 17.20
C GLN A 86 -14.13 -6.78 16.89
N LEU A 87 -15.02 -7.59 16.31
CA LEU A 87 -14.67 -8.96 15.96
C LEU A 87 -13.47 -8.98 15.01
N HIS A 88 -12.49 -9.84 15.30
CA HIS A 88 -11.22 -9.92 14.58
C HIS A 88 -10.37 -8.64 14.60
N HIS A 89 -10.64 -7.68 15.49
CA HIS A 89 -9.69 -6.60 15.76
C HIS A 89 -8.44 -7.18 16.43
N ASP A 90 -7.26 -6.77 15.97
CA ASP A 90 -6.00 -7.19 16.57
C ASP A 90 -5.85 -6.57 17.97
N PRO A 91 -5.79 -7.37 19.05
CA PRO A 91 -5.63 -6.84 20.41
C PRO A 91 -4.31 -6.08 20.63
N GLU A 92 -3.31 -6.27 19.76
CA GLU A 92 -2.05 -5.52 19.82
C GLU A 92 -2.09 -4.20 19.05
N ASP A 93 -3.14 -3.91 18.27
CA ASP A 93 -3.29 -2.61 17.61
C ASP A 93 -3.72 -1.54 18.63
N ARG A 94 -2.82 -0.60 18.91
CA ARG A 94 -3.00 0.47 19.89
C ARG A 94 -3.09 1.85 19.28
N ARG A 95 -3.21 1.94 17.94
CA ARG A 95 -3.27 3.23 17.23
C ARG A 95 -4.52 4.03 17.61
N TYR A 96 -5.58 3.34 18.01
CA TYR A 96 -6.85 3.90 18.47
C TYR A 96 -7.52 2.90 19.45
N SER A 97 -8.60 3.32 20.11
CA SER A 97 -9.19 2.56 21.22
C SER A 97 -10.13 1.44 20.79
N GLN A 98 -10.89 1.65 19.73
CA GLN A 98 -11.87 0.68 19.22
C GLN A 98 -12.30 1.04 17.79
N ASN A 99 -12.68 0.03 17.02
CA ASN A 99 -13.26 0.23 15.69
C ASN A 99 -14.58 1.01 15.77
N LEU A 100 -14.84 1.86 14.79
CA LEU A 100 -16.19 2.41 14.56
C LEU A 100 -17.01 1.49 13.66
N ASP A 101 -18.33 1.68 13.69
CA ASP A 101 -19.23 0.97 12.79
C ASP A 101 -19.13 1.55 11.37
N LEU A 102 -18.39 0.86 10.50
CA LEU A 102 -18.17 1.28 9.12
C LEU A 102 -19.47 1.37 8.32
N ASP A 103 -20.41 0.44 8.49
CA ASP A 103 -21.68 0.45 7.76
C ASP A 103 -22.50 1.70 8.09
N ARG A 104 -22.43 2.17 9.34
CA ARG A 104 -23.06 3.43 9.75
C ARG A 104 -22.35 4.65 9.15
N LEU A 105 -21.01 4.64 9.11
CA LEU A 105 -20.24 5.70 8.45
C LEU A 105 -20.55 5.79 6.94
N GLN A 106 -20.73 4.64 6.27
CA GLN A 106 -21.00 4.54 4.84
C GLN A 106 -22.47 4.76 4.45
N ARG A 107 -23.37 4.85 5.43
CA ARG A 107 -24.80 5.04 5.16
C ARG A 107 -25.12 6.48 4.76
N ALA A 108 -25.24 6.71 3.45
CA ALA A 108 -25.71 7.99 2.92
C ALA A 108 -27.24 8.11 2.98
N HIS A 109 -27.74 9.18 3.61
CA HIS A 109 -29.14 9.55 3.55
C HIS A 109 -29.42 10.33 2.24
N PRO A 110 -30.52 10.06 1.50
CA PRO A 110 -30.81 10.72 0.22
C PRO A 110 -30.76 12.25 0.27
N ASP A 111 -31.31 12.88 1.33
CA ASP A 111 -31.37 14.34 1.45
C ASP A 111 -30.25 14.97 2.30
N ARG A 112 -29.60 14.19 3.17
CA ARG A 112 -28.67 14.71 4.19
C ARG A 112 -27.23 14.21 3.99
N GLY A 113 -27.01 13.38 2.99
CA GLY A 113 -25.74 12.70 2.77
C GLY A 113 -25.32 11.87 3.99
N PHE A 114 -24.01 11.85 4.24
CA PHE A 114 -23.39 11.17 5.37
C PHE A 114 -23.58 11.98 6.65
N SER A 115 -24.60 11.62 7.45
CA SER A 115 -25.01 12.38 8.64
C SER A 115 -25.23 11.51 9.88
N ASP A 116 -24.82 10.24 9.83
CA ASP A 116 -24.92 9.35 10.99
C ASP A 116 -24.05 9.87 12.16
N PRO A 117 -24.55 9.89 13.42
CA PRO A 117 -23.78 10.33 14.58
C PRO A 117 -22.45 9.61 14.80
N GLU A 118 -22.25 8.42 14.22
CA GLU A 118 -20.97 7.71 14.25
C GLU A 118 -19.81 8.57 13.71
N TRP A 119 -20.09 9.46 12.76
CA TRP A 119 -19.11 10.41 12.21
C TRP A 119 -18.50 11.34 13.25
N ASN A 120 -19.21 11.65 14.34
CA ASN A 120 -18.68 12.53 15.39
C ASN A 120 -17.48 11.91 16.14
N ARG A 121 -17.34 10.58 16.08
CA ARG A 121 -16.26 9.83 16.74
C ARG A 121 -15.02 9.69 15.86
N LEU A 122 -15.19 9.81 14.54
CA LEU A 122 -14.11 9.60 13.59
C LEU A 122 -12.94 10.61 13.74
N PRO A 123 -13.20 11.92 14.00
CA PRO A 123 -12.12 12.88 14.24
C PRO A 123 -11.24 12.52 15.44
N GLU A 124 -11.78 11.92 16.50
CA GLU A 124 -11.00 11.53 17.69
C GLU A 124 -9.91 10.50 17.34
N ILE A 125 -10.18 9.65 16.35
CA ILE A 125 -9.28 8.61 15.86
C ILE A 125 -8.30 9.18 14.83
N LEU A 126 -8.79 9.95 13.85
CA LEU A 126 -7.98 10.37 12.71
C LEU A 126 -7.11 11.60 12.99
N ARG A 127 -7.55 12.50 13.87
CA ARG A 127 -6.87 13.78 14.12
C ARG A 127 -5.44 13.61 14.62
N PRO A 128 -5.13 12.77 15.64
CA PRO A 128 -3.75 12.61 16.11
C PRO A 128 -2.81 12.12 14.99
N LEU A 129 -3.27 11.20 14.15
CA LEU A 129 -2.52 10.63 13.03
C LEU A 129 -2.30 11.68 11.92
N ALA A 130 -3.33 12.47 11.62
CA ALA A 130 -3.28 13.55 10.63
C ALA A 130 -2.27 14.62 11.03
N LEU A 131 -2.37 15.13 12.26
CA LEU A 131 -1.53 16.22 12.76
C LEU A 131 -0.07 15.78 12.89
N ALA A 132 0.20 14.53 13.28
CA ALA A 132 1.55 13.97 13.26
C ALA A 132 2.13 13.95 11.83
N THR A 133 1.33 13.57 10.84
CA THR A 133 1.75 13.55 9.43
C THR A 133 2.00 14.97 8.90
N LEU A 134 1.11 15.91 9.18
CA LEU A 134 1.22 17.31 8.76
C LEU A 134 2.41 18.02 9.43
N SER A 135 2.64 17.76 10.72
CA SER A 135 3.77 18.32 11.44
C SER A 135 5.11 17.84 10.89
N ARG A 136 5.23 16.57 10.50
CA ARG A 136 6.44 16.06 9.80
C ARG A 136 6.68 16.78 8.47
N LYS A 137 5.61 17.26 7.81
CA LYS A 137 5.68 18.06 6.58
C LYS A 137 5.82 19.56 6.85
N GLY A 138 5.94 20.01 8.09
CA GLY A 138 6.10 21.43 8.44
C GLY A 138 4.80 22.26 8.42
N ILE A 139 3.63 21.61 8.39
CA ILE A 139 2.32 22.27 8.52
C ILE A 139 1.87 22.12 9.98
N GLN A 140 1.64 23.23 10.67
CA GLN A 140 1.39 23.25 12.12
C GLN A 140 0.32 24.26 12.52
N GLY A 141 -0.19 24.15 13.74
CA GLY A 141 -1.16 25.09 14.30
C GLY A 141 -2.47 25.12 13.51
N ALA A 142 -3.02 26.32 13.31
CA ALA A 142 -4.30 26.51 12.60
C ALA A 142 -4.28 25.94 11.17
N ASP A 143 -3.17 26.08 10.44
CA ASP A 143 -3.04 25.54 9.08
C ASP A 143 -3.22 24.01 9.06
N ALA A 144 -2.72 23.30 10.08
CA ALA A 144 -2.86 21.85 10.17
C ALA A 144 -4.30 21.44 10.49
N GLU A 145 -5.01 22.20 11.32
CA GLU A 145 -6.42 21.96 11.65
C GLU A 145 -7.33 22.24 10.44
N ASP A 146 -7.02 23.26 9.65
CA ASP A 146 -7.74 23.57 8.41
C ASP A 146 -7.56 22.44 7.38
N VAL A 147 -6.31 22.01 7.16
CA VAL A 147 -6.01 20.88 6.25
C VAL A 147 -6.68 19.59 6.73
N PHE A 148 -6.69 19.33 8.05
CA PHE A 148 -7.40 18.19 8.61
C PHE A 148 -8.91 18.26 8.36
N SER A 149 -9.53 19.42 8.60
CA SER A 149 -10.97 19.63 8.36
C SER A 149 -11.33 19.46 6.87
N ASP A 150 -10.53 20.01 5.97
CA ASP A 150 -10.66 19.83 4.51
C ASP A 150 -10.51 18.36 4.07
N THR A 151 -9.72 17.57 4.82
CA THR A 151 -9.53 16.14 4.57
C THR A 151 -10.76 15.34 4.99
N LEU A 152 -11.37 15.67 6.14
CA LEU A 152 -12.62 15.03 6.57
C LEU A 152 -13.76 15.26 5.58
N VAL A 153 -13.87 16.47 5.03
CA VAL A 153 -14.85 16.78 3.97
C VAL A 153 -14.58 15.96 2.71
N GLU A 154 -13.32 15.78 2.34
CA GLU A 154 -12.96 15.01 1.15
C GLU A 154 -13.34 13.53 1.24
N LEU A 155 -13.38 12.94 2.44
CA LEU A 155 -13.82 11.55 2.63
C LEU A 155 -15.27 11.31 2.15
N ILE A 156 -16.13 12.31 2.27
CA ILE A 156 -17.55 12.23 1.93
C ILE A 156 -17.89 12.93 0.61
N ARG A 157 -16.92 13.63 0.01
CA ARG A 157 -17.13 14.35 -1.24
C ARG A 157 -17.22 13.37 -2.39
N GLU A 158 -18.36 13.35 -3.05
CA GLU A 158 -18.52 12.61 -4.30
C GLU A 158 -17.61 13.19 -5.38
N ARG A 159 -16.83 12.33 -6.04
CA ARG A 159 -16.04 12.73 -7.21
C ARG A 159 -16.96 12.94 -8.40
N GLU A 160 -16.76 14.04 -9.13
CA GLU A 160 -17.63 14.43 -10.25
C GLU A 160 -17.72 13.35 -11.34
N GLU A 161 -16.64 12.62 -11.56
CA GLU A 161 -16.54 11.58 -12.60
C GLU A 161 -17.27 10.29 -12.22
N SER A 162 -17.21 9.87 -10.95
CA SER A 162 -17.72 8.56 -10.51
C SER A 162 -18.98 8.63 -9.64
N ARG A 163 -19.37 9.82 -9.17
CA ARG A 163 -20.42 10.03 -8.14
C ARG A 163 -20.21 9.12 -6.92
N HIS A 164 -18.94 8.88 -6.59
CA HIS A 164 -18.53 7.96 -5.55
C HIS A 164 -17.69 8.71 -4.52
N ALA A 165 -18.03 8.53 -3.24
CA ALA A 165 -17.33 9.14 -2.12
C ALA A 165 -16.25 8.17 -1.58
N PRO A 166 -15.03 8.65 -1.26
CA PRO A 166 -13.95 7.79 -0.79
C PRO A 166 -14.28 6.92 0.43
N ILE A 167 -15.17 7.38 1.32
CA ILE A 167 -15.59 6.60 2.49
C ILE A 167 -16.25 5.26 2.13
N LEU A 168 -16.71 5.09 0.88
CA LEU A 168 -17.33 3.87 0.40
C LEU A 168 -16.32 2.81 -0.08
N ASP A 169 -15.02 3.15 -0.20
CA ASP A 169 -13.98 2.21 -0.65
C ASP A 169 -13.59 1.15 0.40
N PRO A 170 -13.44 1.49 1.70
CA PRO A 170 -13.13 0.53 2.75
C PRO A 170 -14.14 -0.60 2.85
N THR A 171 -13.64 -1.83 3.03
CA THR A 171 -14.45 -3.01 3.37
C THR A 171 -14.51 -3.23 4.87
N VAL A 172 -13.43 -2.88 5.58
CA VAL A 172 -13.33 -2.91 7.04
C VAL A 172 -12.84 -1.56 7.57
N PHE A 173 -13.21 -1.21 8.81
CA PHE A 173 -12.92 0.12 9.40
C PHE A 173 -11.43 0.48 9.37
N GLU A 174 -10.57 -0.50 9.59
CA GLU A 174 -9.11 -0.38 9.62
C GLU A 174 -8.53 0.24 8.35
N GLU A 175 -9.21 0.10 7.20
CA GLU A 175 -8.80 0.67 5.92
C GLU A 175 -9.04 2.19 5.81
N ILE A 176 -9.85 2.78 6.70
CA ILE A 176 -10.03 4.23 6.75
C ILE A 176 -8.72 4.94 7.09
N ILE A 177 -7.88 4.37 7.95
CA ILE A 177 -6.62 5.00 8.39
C ILE A 177 -5.64 5.22 7.22
N PRO A 178 -5.28 4.19 6.43
CA PRO A 178 -4.42 4.38 5.27
C PRO A 178 -5.09 5.23 4.18
N LEU A 179 -6.41 5.12 3.98
CA LEU A 179 -7.16 5.98 3.06
C LEU A 179 -7.03 7.46 3.44
N HIS A 180 -7.35 7.79 4.70
CA HIS A 180 -7.29 9.14 5.22
C HIS A 180 -5.86 9.68 5.16
N SER A 181 -4.85 8.89 5.55
CA SER A 181 -3.44 9.27 5.47
C SER A 181 -3.04 9.67 4.04
N ARG A 182 -3.50 8.93 3.03
CA ARG A 182 -3.26 9.28 1.61
C ARG A 182 -3.91 10.61 1.24
N ILE A 183 -5.15 10.86 1.65
CA ILE A 183 -5.85 12.12 1.37
C ILE A 183 -5.13 13.30 2.05
N VAL A 184 -4.70 13.14 3.31
CA VAL A 184 -3.90 14.16 4.03
C VAL A 184 -2.64 14.53 3.25
N GLN A 185 -1.94 13.55 2.68
CA GLN A 185 -0.73 13.80 1.90
C GLN A 185 -1.02 14.65 0.66
N TYR A 186 -2.06 14.33 -0.11
CA TYR A 186 -2.46 15.13 -1.26
C TYR A 186 -2.89 16.55 -0.86
N ARG A 187 -3.64 16.69 0.24
CA ARG A 187 -4.04 17.99 0.76
C ARG A 187 -2.87 18.84 1.22
N ALA A 188 -1.85 18.23 1.82
CA ALA A 188 -0.62 18.93 2.18
C ALA A 188 0.07 19.50 0.94
N ILE A 189 0.16 18.72 -0.16
CA ILE A 189 0.73 19.18 -1.43
C ILE A 189 -0.06 20.38 -1.97
N ASP A 190 -1.39 20.30 -1.97
CA ASP A 190 -2.24 21.40 -2.44
C ASP A 190 -2.14 22.66 -1.58
N TRP A 191 -1.97 22.49 -0.26
CA TRP A 191 -1.73 23.62 0.64
C TRP A 191 -0.41 24.32 0.31
N PHE A 192 0.68 23.57 0.09
CA PHE A 192 1.96 24.15 -0.33
C PHE A 192 1.87 24.86 -1.68
N ARG A 193 1.17 24.28 -2.67
CA ARG A 193 0.92 24.93 -3.97
C ARG A 193 0.19 26.26 -3.81
N ARG A 194 -0.86 26.31 -3.00
CA ARG A 194 -1.62 27.55 -2.69
C ARG A 194 -0.74 28.59 -2.00
N LYS A 195 0.06 28.18 -1.00
CA LYS A 195 0.96 29.07 -0.27
C LYS A 195 2.04 29.69 -1.16
N SER A 196 2.63 28.90 -2.06
CA SER A 196 3.61 29.40 -3.04
C SER A 196 2.97 30.37 -4.04
N ALA A 197 1.76 30.10 -4.50
CA ALA A 197 1.03 31.01 -5.39
C ALA A 197 0.68 32.35 -4.72
N LEU A 198 0.36 32.34 -3.41
CA LEU A 198 0.12 33.55 -2.62
C LEU A 198 1.40 34.40 -2.43
N LYS A 199 2.55 33.76 -2.19
CA LYS A 199 3.85 34.46 -2.10
C LYS A 199 4.25 35.13 -3.42
N ASN A 200 3.86 34.56 -4.56
CA ASN A 200 4.20 35.07 -5.89
C ASN A 200 3.21 36.14 -6.41
N GLN A 201 2.31 36.67 -5.56
CA GLN A 201 1.43 37.76 -5.96
C GLN A 201 2.15 39.12 -5.91
N PRO A 202 2.10 39.94 -6.98
CA PRO A 202 2.83 41.20 -7.07
C PRO A 202 2.40 42.30 -6.09
N ASN A 203 1.41 42.05 -5.24
CA ASN A 203 0.89 43.01 -4.25
C ASN A 203 1.29 42.69 -2.80
N ALA A 204 2.07 41.64 -2.54
CA ALA A 204 2.65 41.39 -1.23
C ALA A 204 3.94 42.20 -1.07
N GLY A 205 3.81 43.47 -0.66
CA GLY A 205 4.96 44.38 -0.47
C GLY A 205 6.00 43.79 0.49
N GLU A 206 7.23 43.65 0.00
CA GLU A 206 8.36 43.11 0.74
C GLU A 206 8.86 44.10 1.82
N SER A 207 8.83 43.68 3.08
CA SER A 207 9.72 44.23 4.10
C SER A 207 11.11 43.63 3.89
N PHE A 208 12.11 44.50 3.83
CA PHE A 208 13.53 44.22 3.55
C PHE A 208 14.21 43.22 4.50
N ASP A 209 13.54 42.80 5.58
CA ASP A 209 14.00 41.72 6.47
C ASP A 209 13.87 40.30 5.86
N ALA A 210 13.06 40.12 4.80
CA ALA A 210 12.89 38.83 4.14
C ALA A 210 14.06 38.44 3.20
N LEU A 211 15.01 39.35 2.96
CA LEU A 211 16.14 39.16 2.03
C LEU A 211 17.40 38.54 2.67
N THR A 212 17.32 38.08 3.93
CA THR A 212 18.46 37.43 4.62
C THR A 212 18.26 35.97 5.00
N SER A 213 17.08 35.39 4.79
CA SER A 213 16.86 33.95 4.97
C SER A 213 16.88 33.23 3.62
N ASP A 214 18.08 33.10 3.07
CA ASP A 214 18.36 32.29 1.89
C ASP A 214 17.85 30.85 2.13
N THR A 215 16.74 30.49 1.48
CA THR A 215 16.09 29.17 1.53
C THR A 215 15.89 28.59 0.13
N ASP A 216 16.72 29.00 -0.83
CA ASP A 216 16.74 28.46 -2.19
C ASP A 216 17.52 27.13 -2.25
N ARG A 217 17.20 26.23 -1.32
CA ARG A 217 17.34 24.80 -1.58
C ARG A 217 16.02 24.35 -2.21
N PRO A 218 16.03 23.68 -3.37
CA PRO A 218 14.94 22.78 -3.67
C PRO A 218 14.86 21.82 -2.49
N MET A 219 13.82 21.97 -1.65
CA MET A 219 13.53 20.97 -0.63
C MET A 219 13.24 19.69 -1.40
N GLN A 220 14.24 18.81 -1.46
CA GLN A 220 13.99 17.40 -1.72
C GLN A 220 13.05 16.97 -0.62
N PHE A 221 11.80 16.71 -0.99
CA PHE A 221 10.90 15.97 -0.13
C PHE A 221 11.65 14.69 0.22
N GLU A 222 12.00 14.51 1.48
CA GLU A 222 12.33 13.16 1.94
C GLU A 222 11.06 12.34 1.71
N ASP A 223 11.13 11.41 0.77
CA ASP A 223 10.13 10.37 0.52
C ASP A 223 10.07 9.46 1.76
N ALA A 224 9.47 9.98 2.84
CA ALA A 224 9.01 9.17 3.95
C ALA A 224 7.68 8.53 3.54
N SER A 225 7.76 7.61 2.57
CA SER A 225 6.73 6.63 2.25
C SER A 225 6.64 5.60 3.39
N ASP A 226 6.26 6.04 4.58
CA ASP A 226 5.91 5.15 5.70
C ASP A 226 4.58 4.41 5.45
N ALA A 227 3.94 4.60 4.29
CA ALA A 227 3.04 3.58 3.78
C ALA A 227 3.93 2.43 3.31
N THR A 228 4.08 1.38 4.12
CA THR A 228 4.72 0.13 3.68
C THR A 228 4.04 -0.33 2.39
N LEU A 229 4.68 -0.05 1.26
CA LEU A 229 4.25 -0.48 -0.06
C LEU A 229 4.36 -1.99 -0.08
N SER A 230 3.22 -2.66 -0.06
CA SER A 230 3.14 -4.11 -0.11
C SER A 230 3.44 -4.58 -1.54
N PHE A 231 4.04 -5.77 -1.68
CA PHE A 231 4.50 -6.29 -2.97
C PHE A 231 3.38 -6.34 -4.02
N ASP A 232 2.15 -6.66 -3.62
CA ASP A 232 0.96 -6.66 -4.48
C ASP A 232 0.69 -5.28 -5.10
N LYS A 233 0.85 -4.20 -4.33
CA LYS A 233 0.67 -2.83 -4.82
C LYS A 233 1.77 -2.42 -5.79
N ILE A 234 3.03 -2.70 -5.44
CA ILE A 234 4.18 -2.44 -6.31
C ILE A 234 4.03 -3.23 -7.62
N TYR A 235 3.63 -4.50 -7.54
CA TYR A 235 3.40 -5.33 -8.71
C TYR A 235 2.27 -4.80 -9.60
N ALA A 236 1.15 -4.39 -9.01
CA ALA A 236 0.01 -3.84 -9.75
C ALA A 236 0.35 -2.51 -10.45
N GLU A 237 1.01 -1.59 -9.74
CA GLU A 237 1.34 -0.25 -10.26
C GLU A 237 2.50 -0.29 -11.28
N CYS A 238 3.45 -1.21 -11.12
CA CYS A 238 4.63 -1.30 -12.00
C CYS A 238 4.59 -2.50 -12.96
N ARG A 239 3.43 -3.18 -13.13
CA ARG A 239 3.33 -4.44 -13.88
C ARG A 239 3.95 -4.35 -15.27
N GLU A 240 3.68 -3.27 -15.98
CA GLU A 240 4.12 -3.05 -17.36
C GLU A 240 5.54 -2.49 -17.46
N ALA A 241 6.08 -1.92 -16.37
CA ALA A 241 7.40 -1.30 -16.35
C ALA A 241 8.53 -2.34 -16.30
N LEU A 242 8.27 -3.50 -15.68
CA LEU A 242 9.26 -4.56 -15.50
C LEU A 242 8.90 -5.80 -16.32
N SER A 243 9.91 -6.42 -16.91
CA SER A 243 9.79 -7.71 -17.57
C SER A 243 9.52 -8.83 -16.56
N PRO A 244 8.95 -9.98 -16.99
CA PRO A 244 8.74 -11.14 -16.11
C PRO A 244 10.01 -11.62 -15.42
N LEU A 245 11.18 -11.45 -16.06
CA LEU A 245 12.48 -11.86 -15.53
C LEU A 245 12.96 -10.92 -14.42
N GLU A 246 12.75 -9.60 -14.58
CA GLU A 246 13.05 -8.60 -13.55
C GLU A 246 12.14 -8.78 -12.33
N TRP A 247 10.86 -9.06 -12.55
CA TRP A 247 9.93 -9.40 -11.45
C TRP A 247 10.34 -10.66 -10.70
N GLN A 248 10.74 -11.70 -11.42
CA GLN A 248 11.23 -12.93 -10.81
C GLN A 248 12.50 -12.68 -9.98
N LEU A 249 13.41 -11.83 -10.47
CA LEU A 249 14.64 -11.45 -9.78
C LEU A 249 14.35 -10.71 -8.47
N LEU A 250 13.50 -9.68 -8.51
CA LEU A 250 13.11 -8.93 -7.32
C LEU A 250 12.35 -9.79 -6.31
N TYR A 251 11.47 -10.66 -6.78
CA TYR A 251 10.74 -11.58 -5.93
C TYR A 251 11.67 -12.51 -5.15
N HIS A 252 12.64 -13.14 -5.81
CA HIS A 252 13.58 -14.04 -5.15
C HIS A 252 14.49 -13.33 -4.13
N LEU A 253 14.89 -12.09 -4.40
CA LEU A 253 15.82 -11.34 -3.56
C LEU A 253 15.14 -10.62 -2.39
N TYR A 254 14.00 -9.98 -2.62
CA TYR A 254 13.41 -9.03 -1.67
C TYR A 254 12.08 -9.49 -1.07
N VAL A 255 11.30 -10.29 -1.80
CA VAL A 255 9.95 -10.70 -1.37
C VAL A 255 10.00 -12.04 -0.67
N ALA A 256 10.39 -13.09 -1.39
CA ALA A 256 10.52 -14.44 -0.84
C ALA A 256 11.84 -14.63 -0.09
N GLN A 257 12.85 -13.78 -0.36
CA GLN A 257 14.19 -13.85 0.23
C GLN A 257 14.82 -15.26 0.14
N THR A 258 14.48 -16.01 -0.92
CA THR A 258 14.87 -17.42 -1.06
C THR A 258 16.26 -17.61 -1.66
N SER A 259 16.85 -16.53 -2.17
CA SER A 259 18.16 -16.53 -2.79
C SER A 259 18.87 -15.23 -2.43
N THR A 260 20.17 -15.31 -2.15
CA THR A 260 21.04 -14.12 -2.16
C THR A 260 21.54 -13.85 -3.57
N VAL A 261 22.09 -12.66 -3.82
CA VAL A 261 22.80 -12.37 -5.09
C VAL A 261 23.90 -13.40 -5.35
N GLN A 262 24.57 -13.89 -4.30
CA GLN A 262 25.61 -14.92 -4.43
C GLN A 262 25.04 -16.27 -4.90
N ASP A 263 23.85 -16.64 -4.45
CA ASP A 263 23.17 -17.88 -4.88
C ASP A 263 22.70 -17.79 -6.32
N LEU A 264 22.30 -16.59 -6.78
CA LEU A 264 21.94 -16.37 -8.19
C LEU A 264 23.17 -16.39 -9.11
N VAL A 265 24.32 -15.91 -8.66
CA VAL A 265 25.59 -15.93 -9.41
C VAL A 265 26.08 -17.35 -9.68
N THR A 266 25.87 -18.28 -8.74
CA THR A 266 26.27 -19.68 -8.88
C THR A 266 25.24 -20.51 -9.66
N ASN A 267 24.06 -19.95 -9.96
CA ASN A 267 23.00 -20.62 -10.70
C ASN A 267 23.13 -20.44 -12.22
N ASP A 268 23.81 -21.38 -12.88
CA ASP A 268 24.02 -21.37 -14.33
C ASP A 268 22.74 -21.27 -15.15
N ALA A 269 21.66 -21.92 -14.70
CA ALA A 269 20.38 -21.90 -15.41
C ALA A 269 19.70 -20.52 -15.33
N PHE A 270 19.81 -19.85 -14.18
CA PHE A 270 19.30 -18.50 -14.01
C PHE A 270 20.15 -17.48 -14.78
N CYS A 271 21.48 -17.60 -14.73
CA CYS A 271 22.38 -16.78 -15.55
C CYS A 271 22.10 -16.91 -17.05
N ALA A 272 21.79 -18.12 -17.54
CA ALA A 272 21.43 -18.34 -18.93
C ALA A 272 20.13 -17.61 -19.34
N LYS A 273 19.13 -17.55 -18.45
CA LYS A 273 17.89 -16.78 -18.68
C LYS A 273 18.13 -15.28 -18.77
N LEU A 274 19.12 -14.78 -18.03
CA LEU A 274 19.58 -13.38 -18.08
C LEU A 274 20.49 -13.10 -19.30
N GLY A 275 20.66 -14.05 -20.21
CA GLY A 275 21.52 -13.90 -21.39
C GLY A 275 23.03 -13.93 -21.07
N ILE A 276 23.42 -14.33 -19.86
CA ILE A 276 24.82 -14.42 -19.47
C ILE A 276 25.44 -15.68 -20.09
N LYS A 277 26.57 -15.50 -20.78
CA LYS A 277 27.26 -16.60 -21.48
C LYS A 277 27.70 -17.71 -20.51
N ALA A 278 27.53 -18.96 -20.96
CA ALA A 278 28.08 -20.12 -20.26
C ALA A 278 29.60 -19.96 -20.08
N GLY A 279 30.09 -20.16 -18.86
CA GLY A 279 31.49 -19.95 -18.49
C GLY A 279 31.89 -18.51 -18.12
N ALA A 280 30.95 -17.56 -18.07
CA ALA A 280 31.23 -16.21 -17.55
C ALA A 280 31.73 -16.28 -16.09
N SER A 281 32.70 -15.42 -15.74
CA SER A 281 33.26 -15.37 -14.39
C SER A 281 32.21 -14.98 -13.34
N ALA A 282 32.39 -15.42 -12.09
CA ALA A 282 31.49 -15.06 -10.98
C ALA A 282 31.39 -13.54 -10.79
N SER A 283 32.48 -12.80 -11.02
CA SER A 283 32.49 -11.33 -10.98
C SER A 283 31.61 -10.73 -12.08
N THR A 284 31.75 -11.22 -13.32
CA THR A 284 30.92 -10.78 -14.46
C THR A 284 29.44 -11.07 -14.23
N ARG A 285 29.11 -12.26 -13.72
CA ARG A 285 27.74 -12.63 -13.37
C ARG A 285 27.14 -11.75 -12.29
N ARG A 286 27.91 -11.49 -11.22
CA ARG A 286 27.49 -10.62 -10.12
C ARG A 286 27.19 -9.23 -10.63
N ARG A 287 28.08 -8.67 -11.45
CA ARG A 287 27.90 -7.34 -12.04
C ARG A 287 26.60 -7.24 -12.83
N VAL A 288 26.35 -8.18 -13.75
CA VAL A 288 25.12 -8.16 -14.57
C VAL A 288 23.87 -8.32 -13.71
N ILE A 289 23.90 -9.20 -12.71
CA ILE A 289 22.75 -9.37 -11.80
C ILE A 289 22.51 -8.10 -10.99
N SER A 290 23.56 -7.46 -10.44
CA SER A 290 23.44 -6.20 -9.71
C SER A 290 22.93 -5.06 -10.59
N GLU A 291 23.44 -4.92 -11.82
CA GLU A 291 22.97 -3.94 -12.80
C GLU A 291 21.47 -4.14 -13.09
N LEU A 292 21.02 -5.38 -13.32
CA LEU A 292 19.60 -5.68 -13.55
C LEU A 292 18.72 -5.42 -12.33
N VAL A 293 19.21 -5.67 -11.12
CA VAL A 293 18.49 -5.33 -9.89
C VAL A 293 18.36 -3.82 -9.74
N GLU A 294 19.44 -3.07 -9.95
CA GLU A 294 19.45 -1.61 -9.88
C GLU A 294 18.51 -1.00 -10.93
N GLU A 295 18.57 -1.47 -12.18
CA GLU A 295 17.65 -1.03 -13.24
C GLU A 295 16.18 -1.34 -12.91
N ALA A 296 15.89 -2.53 -12.37
CA ALA A 296 14.53 -2.90 -11.99
C ALA A 296 14.01 -2.07 -10.81
N LEU A 297 14.85 -1.81 -9.80
CA LEU A 297 14.51 -0.93 -8.67
C LEU A 297 14.34 0.52 -9.11
N GLU A 298 15.15 0.99 -10.06
CA GLU A 298 15.03 2.33 -10.64
C GLU A 298 13.72 2.49 -11.40
N LYS A 299 13.34 1.51 -12.23
CA LYS A 299 12.02 1.48 -12.89
C LYS A 299 10.88 1.52 -11.88
N ILE A 300 10.97 0.75 -10.79
CA ILE A 300 10.00 0.80 -9.70
C ILE A 300 9.96 2.21 -9.10
N ARG A 301 11.13 2.80 -8.80
CA ARG A 301 11.22 4.17 -8.26
C ARG A 301 10.55 5.18 -9.19
N GLU A 302 10.88 5.17 -10.47
CA GLU A 302 10.31 6.08 -11.47
C GLU A 302 8.79 5.94 -11.61
N ASN A 303 8.25 4.73 -11.48
CA ASN A 303 6.82 4.46 -11.61
C ASN A 303 6.04 4.67 -10.30
N LEU A 304 6.72 4.66 -9.14
CA LEU A 304 6.11 4.92 -7.83
C LEU A 304 6.23 6.39 -7.38
N ILE A 305 7.01 7.23 -8.06
CA ILE A 305 7.03 8.68 -7.80
C ILE A 305 5.67 9.26 -8.25
N PHE A 306 4.79 9.45 -7.26
CA PHE A 306 3.59 10.29 -7.33
C PHE A 306 3.69 11.44 -6.32
#